data_AF-A0A5C5CBS4-F1
#
_entry.id   AF-A0A5C5CBS4-F1
#
_cell.length_a   1.000
_cell.length_b   1.000
_cell.length_c   1.000
_cell.angle_alpha   90.00
_cell.angle_beta   90.00
_cell.angle_gamma   90.00
#
_symmetry.space_group_name_H-M   'P 1'
#
loop_
_entity.id
_entity.type
_entity.pdbx_description
1 polymer ?
#
loop_
_entity_poly.entity_id
_entity_poly.type
_entity_poly.pdbx_seq_one_letter_code
_entity_poly.pdbx_strand_id
1 'polypeptide(L)'
;MARKSIEQRLAELDAQRSALKARLDKQERTNDTRRKVLLGTFVLHRLENRKDEFSQNLVDCLCSELPGFLKRDGDRELFTNLLSADGKGTGDGH
;
A
#
# COMPACT_ATOMS: atom_id res chain seq x y z
N MET A 1 -46.10 -28.82 2.99
CA MET A 1 -44.94 -27.90 2.88
C MET A 1 -45.00 -26.93 4.05
N ALA A 2 -44.24 -27.17 5.12
CA ALA A 2 -44.26 -26.31 6.30
C ALA A 2 -43.74 -24.91 5.94
N ARG A 3 -44.56 -23.87 6.16
CA ARG A 3 -44.14 -22.48 6.01
C ARG A 3 -43.11 -22.19 7.10
N LYS A 4 -41.87 -21.86 6.72
CA LYS A 4 -40.87 -21.32 7.66
C LYS A 4 -41.47 -20.13 8.41
N SER A 5 -41.19 -20.02 9.71
CA SER A 5 -41.62 -18.86 10.49
C SER A 5 -40.95 -17.60 9.96
N ILE A 6 -41.56 -16.43 10.22
CA ILE A 6 -41.00 -15.14 9.80
C ILE A 6 -39.60 -14.95 10.40
N GLU A 7 -39.38 -15.39 11.64
CA GLU A 7 -38.08 -15.35 12.32
C GLU A 7 -37.02 -16.18 11.60
N GLN A 8 -37.35 -17.41 11.18
CA GLN A 8 -36.42 -18.25 10.42
C GLN A 8 -36.03 -17.61 9.09
N ARG A 9 -36.98 -16.95 8.41
CA ARG A 9 -36.69 -16.22 7.17
C ARG A 9 -35.82 -14.99 7.41
N LEU A 10 -36.04 -14.28 8.52
CA LEU A 10 -35.23 -13.13 8.89
C LEU A 10 -33.78 -13.55 9.18
N ALA A 11 -33.60 -14.63 9.96
CA ALA A 11 -32.29 -15.19 10.27
C ALA A 11 -31.56 -15.68 9.01
N GLU A 12 -32.27 -16.28 8.06
CA GLU A 12 -31.69 -16.69 6.77
C GLU A 12 -31.22 -15.49 5.94
N LEU A 13 -32.01 -14.42 5.88
CA LEU A 13 -31.63 -13.20 5.16
C LEU A 13 -30.43 -12.51 5.80
N ASP A 14 -30.39 -12.43 7.14
CA ASP A 14 -29.25 -11.85 7.86
C ASP A 14 -27.98 -12.69 7.66
N ALA A 15 -28.08 -14.01 7.69
CA ALA A 15 -26.96 -14.90 7.39
C ALA A 15 -26.44 -14.70 5.96
N GLN A 16 -27.33 -14.59 4.97
CA GLN A 16 -26.95 -14.31 3.58
C GLN A 16 -26.29 -12.95 3.43
N ARG A 17 -26.84 -11.91 4.07
CA ARG A 17 -26.25 -10.56 4.05
C ARG A 17 -24.86 -10.55 4.68
N SER A 18 -24.68 -11.21 5.83
CA SER A 18 -23.40 -11.32 6.52
C SER A 18 -22.36 -12.03 5.64
N ALA A 19 -22.75 -13.14 5.00
CA ALA A 19 -21.88 -13.87 4.08
C ALA A 19 -21.47 -13.05 2.86
N LEU A 20 -22.40 -12.29 2.27
CA LEU A 20 -22.11 -11.39 1.15
C LEU A 20 -21.18 -10.25 1.57
N LYS A 21 -21.40 -9.65 2.74
CA LYS A 21 -20.53 -8.60 3.28
C LYS A 21 -19.12 -9.12 3.53
N ALA A 22 -18.96 -10.28 4.16
CA ALA A 22 -17.65 -10.89 4.39
C ALA A 22 -16.90 -11.17 3.08
N ARG A 23 -17.61 -11.57 2.02
CA ARG A 23 -17.01 -11.75 0.68
C ARG A 23 -16.56 -10.43 0.08
N LEU A 24 -17.37 -9.37 0.21
CA LEU A 24 -17.02 -8.04 -0.27
C LEU A 24 -15.78 -7.50 0.44
N ASP A 25 -15.76 -7.56 1.78
CA ASP A 25 -14.62 -7.10 2.58
C ASP A 25 -13.32 -7.85 2.21
N LYS A 26 -13.42 -9.15 1.94
CA LYS A 26 -12.28 -9.96 1.46
C LYS A 26 -11.80 -9.49 0.08
N GLN A 27 -12.72 -9.20 -0.84
CA GLN A 27 -12.37 -8.71 -2.17
C GLN A 27 -11.72 -7.32 -2.09
N GLU A 28 -12.23 -6.45 -1.22
CA GLU A 28 -11.67 -5.11 -1.00
C GLU A 28 -10.25 -5.17 -0.47
N ARG A 29 -9.97 -6.01 0.54
CA ARG A 29 -8.61 -6.22 1.06
C ARG A 29 -7.66 -6.79 0.00
N THR A 30 -8.15 -7.70 -0.83
CA THR A 30 -7.38 -8.28 -1.95
C THR A 30 -7.03 -7.20 -2.97
N ASN A 31 -8.00 -6.37 -3.34
CA ASN A 31 -7.81 -5.27 -4.27
C ASN A 31 -6.91 -4.19 -3.70
N ASP A 32 -7.06 -3.83 -2.42
CA ASP A 32 -6.20 -2.87 -1.71
C ASP A 32 -4.74 -3.34 -1.69
N THR A 33 -4.51 -4.61 -1.32
CA THR A 33 -3.17 -5.22 -1.37
C THR A 33 -2.59 -5.15 -2.79
N ARG A 34 -3.38 -5.53 -3.80
CA ARG A 34 -2.94 -5.49 -5.19
C ARG A 34 -2.60 -4.07 -5.66
N ARG A 35 -3.40 -3.06 -5.30
CA ARG A 35 -3.12 -1.65 -5.63
C ARG A 35 -1.82 -1.17 -4.99
N LYS A 36 -1.62 -1.45 -3.69
CA LYS A 36 -0.40 -1.08 -2.96
C LYS A 36 0.84 -1.72 -3.57
N VAL A 37 0.78 -3.01 -3.90
CA VAL A 37 1.90 -3.72 -4.54
C VAL A 37 2.20 -3.15 -5.91
N LEU A 38 1.19 -2.98 -6.78
CA LEU A 38 1.41 -2.45 -8.14
C LEU A 38 1.98 -1.04 -8.12
N LEU A 39 1.47 -0.18 -7.24
CA LEU A 39 1.98 1.18 -7.08
C LEU A 39 3.42 1.18 -6.57
N GLY A 40 3.72 0.35 -5.56
CA GLY A 40 5.07 0.19 -5.03
C GLY A 40 6.05 -0.28 -6.11
N THR A 41 5.71 -1.34 -6.86
CA THR A 41 6.54 -1.83 -7.97
C THR A 41 6.75 -0.76 -9.04
N PHE A 42 5.71 0.01 -9.40
CA PHE A 42 5.83 1.08 -10.38
C PHE A 42 6.78 2.19 -9.92
N VAL A 43 6.67 2.62 -8.66
CA VAL A 43 7.57 3.63 -8.08
C VAL A 43 9.02 3.13 -8.06
N LEU A 44 9.25 1.89 -7.59
CA LEU A 44 10.59 1.30 -7.57
C LEU A 44 11.21 1.24 -8.96
N HIS A 45 10.45 0.79 -9.97
CA HIS A 45 10.92 0.75 -11.35
C HIS A 45 11.28 2.14 -11.91
N ARG A 46 10.59 3.20 -11.47
CA ARG A 46 10.93 4.59 -11.84
C ARG A 46 12.21 5.04 -11.14
N LEU A 47 12.37 4.72 -9.86
CA LEU A 47 13.56 5.04 -9.08
C LEU A 47 14.83 4.32 -9.57
N GLU A 48 14.71 3.15 -10.18
CA GLU A 48 15.82 2.43 -10.81
C GLU A 48 16.23 3.06 -12.14
N ASN A 49 15.27 3.61 -12.88
CA ASN A 49 15.46 4.14 -14.23
C ASN A 49 15.58 5.66 -14.28
N ARG A 50 16.22 6.31 -13.29
CA ARG A 50 16.33 7.78 -13.10
C ARG A 50 16.86 8.51 -14.34
N LYS A 51 15.99 8.76 -15.29
CA LYS A 51 16.31 9.35 -16.60
C LYS A 51 15.52 10.63 -16.86
N ASP A 52 14.44 10.85 -16.12
CA ASP A 52 13.53 11.98 -16.26
C ASP A 52 13.42 12.81 -14.96
N GLU A 53 13.17 14.11 -15.13
CA GLU A 53 12.98 15.09 -14.05
C GLU A 53 11.90 14.67 -13.06
N PHE A 54 10.85 13.99 -13.55
CA PHE A 54 9.81 13.42 -12.70
C PHE A 54 10.37 12.40 -11.69
N SER A 55 11.31 11.54 -12.10
CA SER A 55 11.92 10.57 -11.20
C SER A 55 12.84 11.23 -10.17
N GLN A 56 13.44 12.38 -10.49
CA GLN A 56 14.22 13.16 -9.52
C GLN A 56 13.30 13.82 -8.49
N ASN A 57 12.25 14.54 -8.93
CA ASN A 57 11.26 15.14 -8.03
C ASN A 57 10.58 14.11 -7.13
N LEU A 58 10.36 12.89 -7.64
CA LEU A 58 9.81 11.79 -6.86
C LEU A 58 10.76 11.32 -5.75
N VAL A 59 12.07 11.33 -5.99
CA VAL A 59 13.07 10.98 -4.97
C VAL A 59 13.06 12.01 -3.86
N ASP A 60 13.13 13.29 -4.21
CA ASP A 60 13.16 14.39 -3.23
C ASP A 60 11.90 14.36 -2.35
N CYS A 61 10.74 14.11 -2.97
CA CYS A 61 9.48 13.92 -2.27
C CYS A 61 9.52 12.70 -1.33
N LEU A 62 10.05 11.56 -1.78
CA LEU A 62 10.18 10.37 -0.91
C LEU A 62 11.17 10.60 0.23
N CYS A 63 12.30 11.27 -0.01
CA CYS A 63 13.28 11.60 1.02
C CYS A 63 12.70 12.51 2.11
N SER A 64 11.80 13.42 1.76
CA SER A 64 11.16 14.35 2.70
C SER A 64 9.97 13.74 3.44
N GLU A 65 9.09 13.00 2.75
CA GLU A 65 7.82 12.53 3.34
C GLU A 65 7.91 11.11 3.93
N LEU A 66 8.67 10.21 3.31
CA LEU A 66 8.71 8.79 3.70
C LEU A 66 9.20 8.58 5.15
N PRO A 67 10.22 9.29 5.66
CA PRO A 67 10.63 9.15 7.07
C PRO A 67 9.53 9.48 8.08
N GLY A 68 8.67 10.46 7.76
CA GLY A 68 7.51 10.84 8.58
C GLY A 68 6.35 9.86 8.46
N PHE A 69 6.21 9.21 7.32
CA PHE A 69 5.20 8.16 7.09
C PHE A 69 5.55 6.85 7.82
N LEU A 70 6.84 6.49 7.87
CA LEU A 70 7.32 5.25 8.50
C LEU A 70 7.31 5.39 10.02
N LYS A 71 6.39 4.67 10.67
CA LYS A 71 6.16 4.73 12.12
C LYS A 71 7.02 3.77 12.94
N ARG A 72 7.56 2.72 12.32
CA ARG A 72 8.36 1.70 12.99
C ARG A 72 9.80 1.79 12.52
N ASP A 73 10.73 1.63 13.46
CA ASP A 73 12.16 1.72 13.14
C ASP A 73 12.60 0.61 12.18
N GLY A 74 12.09 -0.62 12.35
CA GLY A 74 12.35 -1.71 11.42
C GLY A 74 11.87 -1.43 9.99
N ASP A 75 10.79 -0.64 9.82
CA ASP A 75 10.34 -0.24 8.48
C ASP A 75 11.28 0.85 7.91
N ARG A 76 11.80 1.76 8.75
CA ARG A 76 12.77 2.80 8.34
C ARG A 76 14.07 2.22 7.83
N GLU A 77 14.56 1.17 8.50
CA GLU A 77 15.78 0.46 8.12
C GLU A 77 15.73 -0.05 6.67
N LEU A 78 14.58 -0.54 6.22
CA LEU A 78 14.38 -1.04 4.86
C LEU A 78 14.60 0.01 3.77
N PHE A 79 14.41 1.30 4.09
CA PHE A 79 14.51 2.41 3.12
C PHE A 79 15.78 3.25 3.29
N THR A 80 16.68 2.89 4.21
CA THR A 80 17.94 3.63 4.45
C THR A 80 18.78 3.84 3.20
N ASN A 81 18.90 2.83 2.34
CA ASN A 81 19.62 2.94 1.06
C ASN A 81 18.97 3.96 0.11
N LEU A 82 17.64 4.03 0.11
CA LEU A 82 16.90 4.98 -0.72
C LEU A 82 17.04 6.41 -0.17
N LEU A 83 16.93 6.57 1.15
CA LEU A 83 17.00 7.86 1.84
C LEU A 83 18.43 8.42 1.92
N SER A 84 19.45 7.57 1.87
CA SER A 84 20.86 7.97 1.92
C SER A 84 21.43 8.34 0.54
N ALA A 85 20.73 8.01 -0.54
CA ALA A 85 21.16 8.31 -1.90
C ALA A 85 21.21 9.83 -2.21
N ASP A 86 20.52 10.66 -1.43
CA ASP A 86 20.57 12.13 -1.49
C ASP A 86 21.68 12.76 -0.63
N GLY A 87 22.44 11.97 0.13
CA GLY A 87 23.46 12.46 1.07
C GLY A 87 24.88 12.58 0.51
N LYS A 88 25.14 12.11 -0.71
CA LYS A 88 26.46 12.30 -1.37
C LYS A 88 26.32 13.15 -2.63
N GLY A 89 26.30 14.46 -2.41
CA GLY A 89 27.16 15.32 -3.21
C GLY A 89 28.59 14.83 -3.02
N THR A 90 29.19 14.26 -4.06
CA THR A 90 30.62 13.97 -4.14
C THR A 90 31.36 15.30 -4.16
N GLY A 91 31.55 15.89 -2.98
CA GLY A 91 32.60 16.85 -2.71
C GLY A 91 33.88 16.08 -2.43
N ASP A 92 34.52 15.54 -3.46
CA ASP A 92 35.94 15.17 -3.38
C ASP A 92 36.74 16.40 -3.80
N GLY A 93 37.12 17.18 -2.79
CA GLY A 93 38.29 18.02 -2.85
C GLY A 93 39.48 17.20 -2.33
N HIS A 94 40.35 16.75 -3.24
CA HIS A 94 41.80 16.80 -3.08
C HIS A 94 42.45 16.77 -4.47
#